data_AF-A0A937AL86-F1
#
_entry.id   AF-A0A937AL86-F1
#
_cell.length_a   1.000
_cell.length_b   1.000
_cell.length_c   1.000
_cell.angle_alpha   90.00
_cell.angle_beta   90.00
_cell.angle_gamma   90.00
#
_symmetry.space_group_name_H-M   'P 1'
#
loop_
_entity.id
_entity.type
_entity.pdbx_description
1 polymer ?
#
loop_
_entity_poly.entity_id
_entity_poly.type
_entity_poly.pdbx_seq_one_letter_code
_entity_poly.pdbx_strand_id
1 'polypeptide(L)'
;MKTRISTVAAALALVSGSLFTLSNSAALTAAEPAAASTSADSAAEKVKAYTEKTLVPYFNSFTELKDELKAANAARKTWAAYSEDWKKWTPAEAEKNKDSFTYGEYLWSAKKDKTFRSQHTSTKAAEAMKTFQTKSAGAVAECFVTDAKGANVVQTAITSDWFQGDEEKFTKVENKKDCFYPAPKRDDTVGQTGVQVSIPIWDNNEFIGVAVVLVIAEKIDSGVASAEGK
;
A
#
# COMPACT_ATOMS: atom_id res chain seq x y z
N MET A 1 29.86 3.91 -23.47
CA MET A 1 29.76 3.48 -22.06
C MET A 1 28.42 4.00 -21.52
N LYS A 2 27.37 3.17 -21.54
CA LYS A 2 26.02 3.53 -21.07
C LYS A 2 25.55 2.43 -20.12
N THR A 3 25.68 2.68 -18.82
CA THR A 3 25.27 1.77 -17.76
C THR A 3 23.74 1.85 -17.61
N ARG A 4 23.04 0.74 -17.84
CA ARG A 4 21.62 0.60 -17.49
C ARG A 4 21.53 0.02 -16.09
N ILE A 5 20.95 0.79 -15.18
CA ILE A 5 20.55 0.34 -13.84
C ILE A 5 19.23 -0.42 -14.02
N SER A 6 19.23 -1.71 -13.71
CA SER A 6 18.01 -2.54 -13.72
C SER A 6 17.53 -2.70 -12.28
N THR A 7 16.31 -2.25 -12.03
CA THR A 7 15.56 -2.41 -10.78
C THR A 7 15.30 -3.90 -10.51
N VAL A 8 15.60 -4.35 -9.29
CA VAL A 8 15.27 -5.71 -8.81
C VAL A 8 13.98 -5.61 -8.01
N ALA A 9 12.92 -6.27 -8.47
CA ALA A 9 11.76 -6.61 -7.67
C ALA A 9 11.93 -8.09 -7.24
N ALA A 10 12.07 -8.35 -5.94
CA ALA A 10 12.17 -9.71 -5.41
C ALA A 10 10.85 -10.11 -4.75
N ALA A 11 10.17 -11.08 -5.35
CA ALA A 11 9.03 -11.79 -4.75
C ALA A 11 9.56 -12.98 -3.94
N LEU A 12 9.15 -13.10 -2.68
CA LEU A 12 9.53 -14.18 -1.77
C LEU A 12 8.40 -15.21 -1.68
N ALA A 13 8.65 -16.46 -2.10
CA ALA A 13 7.76 -17.60 -1.92
C ALA A 13 8.41 -18.57 -0.91
N LEU A 14 7.65 -19.01 0.10
CA LEU A 14 8.10 -19.95 1.15
C LEU A 14 7.47 -21.33 0.94
N VAL A 15 8.31 -22.37 0.95
CA VAL A 15 7.95 -23.79 0.93
C VAL A 15 7.97 -24.33 2.36
N SER A 16 6.88 -25.00 2.78
CA SER A 16 6.72 -25.66 4.07
C SER A 16 7.38 -27.04 4.12
N GLY A 17 8.06 -27.36 5.22
CA GLY A 17 8.58 -28.70 5.53
C GLY A 17 8.29 -29.10 6.99
N SER A 18 7.79 -30.32 7.15
CA SER A 18 7.18 -30.88 8.37
C SER A 18 8.14 -31.44 9.43
N LEU A 19 7.65 -31.35 10.69
CA LEU A 19 7.73 -32.24 11.86
C LEU A 19 9.04 -33.01 12.18
N PHE A 20 9.52 -32.79 13.42
CA PHE A 20 10.06 -33.84 14.28
C PHE A 20 9.73 -33.52 15.76
N THR A 21 9.11 -34.47 16.46
CA THR A 21 8.86 -34.42 17.92
C THR A 21 9.77 -35.41 18.62
N LEU A 22 10.33 -35.04 19.78
CA LEU A 22 10.72 -35.97 20.85
C LEU A 22 10.77 -35.21 22.20
N SER A 23 10.09 -35.78 23.19
CA SER A 23 9.88 -35.24 24.54
C SER A 23 11.03 -35.60 25.49
N ASN A 24 11.35 -34.71 26.44
CA ASN A 24 11.77 -35.14 27.78
C ASN A 24 11.53 -34.04 28.83
N SER A 25 11.00 -34.44 30.00
CA SER A 25 10.62 -33.56 31.11
C SER A 25 11.75 -33.35 32.11
N ALA A 26 11.98 -32.11 32.53
CA ALA A 26 12.51 -31.77 33.85
C ALA A 26 12.14 -30.32 34.20
N ALA A 27 11.36 -30.16 35.28
CA ALA A 27 11.00 -28.86 35.82
C ALA A 27 12.21 -28.23 36.50
N LEU A 28 12.68 -27.11 35.94
CA LEU A 28 13.56 -26.16 36.61
C LEU A 28 12.87 -24.80 36.49
N THR A 29 12.49 -24.22 37.63
CA THR A 29 11.96 -22.85 37.72
C THR A 29 13.00 -21.86 37.22
N ALA A 30 12.97 -21.59 35.92
CA ALA A 30 13.63 -20.46 35.32
C ALA A 30 12.69 -19.26 35.46
N ALA A 31 13.17 -18.21 36.11
CA ALA A 31 12.56 -16.90 35.99
C ALA A 31 12.48 -16.56 34.50
N GLU A 32 11.27 -16.25 34.04
CA GLU A 32 10.98 -15.84 32.67
C GLU A 32 11.87 -14.63 32.33
N PRO A 33 12.77 -14.72 31.32
CA PRO A 33 13.48 -13.53 30.90
C PRO A 33 12.44 -12.58 30.33
N ALA A 34 12.40 -11.35 30.84
CA ALA A 34 11.59 -10.27 30.28
C ALA A 34 11.77 -10.27 28.76
N ALA A 35 10.68 -10.52 28.03
CA ALA A 35 10.71 -10.67 26.58
C ALA A 35 11.42 -9.47 25.96
N ALA A 36 12.60 -9.72 25.37
CA ALA A 36 13.27 -8.72 24.57
C ALA A 36 12.36 -8.43 23.38
N SER A 37 11.64 -7.31 23.42
CA SER A 37 10.88 -6.77 22.28
C SER A 37 11.82 -6.80 21.08
N THR A 38 11.47 -7.58 20.06
CA THR A 38 12.35 -7.75 18.91
C THR A 38 12.46 -6.44 18.13
N SER A 39 13.49 -6.27 17.31
CA SER A 39 13.60 -5.09 16.43
C SER A 39 12.36 -4.93 15.53
N ALA A 40 11.69 -6.03 15.18
CA ALA A 40 10.44 -6.03 14.44
C ALA A 40 9.28 -5.42 15.25
N ASP A 41 9.13 -5.79 16.53
CA ASP A 41 8.10 -5.21 17.41
C ASP A 41 8.29 -3.69 17.53
N SER A 42 9.54 -3.25 17.70
CA SER A 42 9.87 -1.83 17.75
C SER A 42 9.58 -1.08 16.42
N ALA A 43 9.75 -1.74 15.28
CA ALA A 43 9.45 -1.15 13.97
C ALA A 43 7.94 -0.99 13.76
N ALA A 44 7.15 -2.00 14.15
CA ALA A 44 5.70 -1.95 14.07
C ALA A 44 5.13 -0.80 14.92
N GLU A 45 5.60 -0.65 16.16
CA GLU A 45 5.18 0.43 17.07
C GLU A 45 5.54 1.81 16.53
N LYS A 46 6.77 1.99 16.02
CA LYS A 46 7.21 3.25 15.40
C LYS A 46 6.37 3.63 14.19
N VAL A 47 6.11 2.67 13.29
CA VAL A 47 5.27 2.92 12.11
C VAL A 47 3.83 3.24 12.51
N LYS A 48 3.27 2.53 13.49
CA LYS A 48 1.93 2.81 14.01
C LYS A 48 1.83 4.23 14.57
N ALA A 49 2.78 4.64 15.41
CA ALA A 49 2.84 6.00 15.95
C ALA A 49 2.99 7.06 14.85
N TYR A 50 3.87 6.84 13.86
CA TYR A 50 4.02 7.74 12.72
C TYR A 50 2.73 7.84 11.88
N THR A 51 2.07 6.71 11.66
CA THR A 51 0.80 6.64 10.92
C THR A 51 -0.28 7.46 11.60
N GLU A 52 -0.51 7.22 12.89
CA GLU A 52 -1.56 7.90 13.67
C GLU A 52 -1.29 9.40 13.82
N LYS A 53 -0.02 9.80 14.01
CA LYS A 53 0.37 11.19 14.19
C LYS A 53 0.45 11.98 12.88
N THR A 54 0.78 11.32 11.76
CA THR A 54 1.17 12.01 10.51
C THR A 54 0.29 11.60 9.33
N LEU A 55 0.21 10.31 9.01
CA LEU A 55 -0.46 9.84 7.79
C LEU A 55 -1.98 9.96 7.89
N VAL A 56 -2.58 9.56 9.01
CA VAL A 56 -4.04 9.64 9.22
C VAL A 56 -4.53 11.09 9.16
N PRO A 57 -3.93 12.07 9.86
CA PRO A 57 -4.30 13.48 9.71
C PRO A 57 -4.09 14.03 8.31
N TYR A 58 -3.00 13.64 7.64
CA TYR A 58 -2.72 14.03 6.25
C TYR A 58 -3.86 13.60 5.32
N PHE A 59 -4.20 12.31 5.26
CA PHE A 59 -5.27 11.84 4.36
C PHE A 59 -6.67 12.36 4.76
N ASN A 60 -6.95 12.54 6.05
CA ASN A 60 -8.24 13.07 6.49
C ASN A 60 -8.48 14.54 6.10
N SER A 61 -7.41 15.34 6.02
CA SER A 61 -7.48 16.77 5.64
C SER A 61 -7.30 17.02 4.14
N PHE A 62 -7.03 15.97 3.36
CA PHE A 62 -6.65 16.09 1.96
C PHE A 62 -7.85 16.21 1.02
N THR A 63 -8.32 17.44 0.82
CA THR A 63 -9.55 17.73 0.07
C THR A 63 -9.48 17.29 -1.39
N GLU A 64 -8.38 17.58 -2.09
CA GLU A 64 -8.22 17.24 -3.50
C GLU A 64 -8.28 15.72 -3.72
N LEU A 65 -7.67 14.93 -2.83
CA LEU A 65 -7.75 13.48 -2.87
C LEU A 65 -9.20 13.00 -2.69
N LYS A 66 -9.91 13.56 -1.72
CA LYS A 66 -11.31 13.19 -1.46
C LYS A 66 -12.21 13.50 -2.65
N ASP A 67 -11.99 14.61 -3.33
CA ASP A 67 -12.73 14.95 -4.54
C ASP A 67 -12.45 13.97 -5.70
N GLU A 68 -11.19 13.59 -5.91
CA GLU A 68 -10.82 12.57 -6.90
C GLU A 68 -11.42 11.18 -6.57
N LEU A 69 -11.43 10.79 -5.30
CA LEU A 69 -12.05 9.54 -4.85
C LEU A 69 -13.55 9.53 -5.07
N LYS A 70 -14.27 10.60 -4.70
CA LYS A 70 -15.71 10.73 -4.96
C LYS A 70 -16.04 10.67 -6.45
N ALA A 71 -15.24 11.35 -7.28
CA ALA A 71 -15.41 11.31 -8.72
C ALA A 71 -15.19 9.90 -9.29
N ALA A 72 -14.14 9.20 -8.84
CA ALA A 72 -13.88 7.81 -9.25
C ALA A 72 -15.00 6.85 -8.82
N ASN A 73 -15.43 6.93 -7.56
CA ASN A 73 -16.54 6.13 -7.04
C ASN A 73 -17.85 6.36 -7.81
N ALA A 74 -18.15 7.62 -8.15
CA ALA A 74 -19.33 7.96 -8.93
C ALA A 74 -19.25 7.41 -10.37
N ALA A 75 -18.10 7.58 -11.04
CA ALA A 75 -17.89 7.11 -12.41
C ALA A 75 -17.92 5.58 -12.54
N ARG A 76 -17.50 4.86 -11.49
CA ARG A 76 -17.39 3.40 -11.46
C ARG A 76 -18.56 2.72 -10.76
N LYS A 77 -19.60 3.48 -10.39
CA LYS A 77 -20.74 2.97 -9.61
C LYS A 77 -21.44 1.76 -10.24
N THR A 78 -21.49 1.71 -11.56
CA THR A 78 -22.14 0.64 -12.34
C THR A 78 -21.16 -0.32 -12.99
N TRP A 79 -19.86 -0.22 -12.66
CA TRP A 79 -18.86 -1.09 -13.27
C TRP A 79 -19.04 -2.54 -12.81
N ALA A 80 -18.85 -3.47 -13.74
CA ALA A 80 -18.83 -4.89 -13.39
C ALA A 80 -17.64 -5.21 -12.48
N ALA A 81 -17.87 -6.15 -11.56
CA ALA A 81 -16.89 -6.57 -10.55
C ALA A 81 -15.60 -7.12 -11.19
N TYR A 82 -14.51 -7.02 -10.44
CA TYR A 82 -13.22 -7.56 -10.86
C TYR A 82 -13.22 -9.09 -10.99
N SER A 83 -12.43 -9.57 -11.94
CA SER A 83 -12.11 -10.97 -12.17
C SER A 83 -10.77 -11.06 -12.91
N GLU A 84 -10.07 -12.19 -12.81
CA GLU A 84 -8.82 -12.41 -13.55
C GLU A 84 -9.02 -12.76 -15.04
N ASP A 85 -10.25 -12.73 -15.55
CA ASP A 85 -10.55 -13.17 -16.92
C ASP A 85 -9.88 -12.30 -17.99
N TRP A 86 -9.42 -11.09 -17.64
CA TRP A 86 -8.60 -10.24 -18.51
C TRP A 86 -7.39 -10.96 -19.09
N LYS A 87 -6.82 -11.94 -18.37
CA LYS A 87 -5.67 -12.74 -18.84
C LYS A 87 -5.99 -13.57 -20.09
N LYS A 88 -7.27 -13.82 -20.36
CA LYS A 88 -7.77 -14.64 -21.48
C LYS A 88 -8.36 -13.81 -22.61
N TRP A 89 -8.57 -12.50 -22.40
CA TRP A 89 -9.27 -11.66 -23.35
C TRP A 89 -8.46 -11.38 -24.61
N THR A 90 -9.13 -11.52 -25.75
CA THR A 90 -8.78 -10.82 -26.98
C THR A 90 -9.09 -9.32 -26.86
N PRO A 91 -8.49 -8.44 -27.68
CA PRO A 91 -8.83 -7.01 -27.67
C PRO A 91 -10.32 -6.72 -27.90
N ALA A 92 -10.99 -7.55 -28.73
CA ALA A 92 -12.43 -7.39 -28.98
C ALA A 92 -13.29 -7.79 -27.78
N GLU A 93 -12.88 -8.78 -26.99
CA GLU A 93 -13.56 -9.16 -25.75
C GLU A 93 -13.34 -8.13 -24.65
N ALA A 94 -12.12 -7.60 -24.52
CA ALA A 94 -11.82 -6.53 -23.58
C ALA A 94 -12.75 -5.34 -23.81
N GLU A 95 -12.97 -4.94 -25.06
CA GLU A 95 -13.77 -3.75 -25.38
C GLU A 95 -15.27 -3.92 -25.12
N LYS A 96 -15.77 -5.15 -25.12
CA LYS A 96 -17.13 -5.46 -24.67
C LYS A 96 -17.31 -5.29 -23.15
N ASN A 97 -16.21 -5.27 -22.40
CA ASN A 97 -16.19 -5.20 -20.93
C ASN A 97 -15.64 -3.87 -20.41
N LYS A 98 -15.64 -2.80 -21.21
CA LYS A 98 -14.99 -1.52 -20.86
C LYS A 98 -15.49 -0.87 -19.56
N ASP A 99 -16.75 -1.13 -19.19
CA ASP A 99 -17.34 -0.64 -17.95
C ASP A 99 -17.14 -1.68 -16.82
N SER A 100 -15.88 -2.06 -16.57
CA SER A 100 -15.52 -3.04 -15.53
C SER A 100 -14.16 -2.77 -14.91
N PHE A 101 -13.99 -3.21 -13.67
CA PHE A 101 -12.68 -3.18 -13.01
C PHE A 101 -11.67 -4.09 -13.73
N THR A 102 -12.14 -5.22 -14.27
CA THR A 102 -11.33 -6.14 -15.07
C THR A 102 -10.75 -5.48 -16.32
N TYR A 103 -11.48 -4.55 -16.95
CA TYR A 103 -10.96 -3.79 -18.09
C TYR A 103 -9.92 -2.74 -17.69
N GLY A 104 -10.12 -2.08 -16.55
CA GLY A 104 -9.07 -1.22 -15.98
C GLY A 104 -7.76 -2.00 -15.75
N GLU A 105 -7.86 -3.20 -15.18
CA GLU A 105 -6.70 -4.09 -14.99
C GLU A 105 -6.09 -4.55 -16.32
N TYR A 106 -6.91 -4.88 -17.33
CA TYR A 106 -6.44 -5.20 -18.68
C TYR A 106 -5.61 -4.05 -19.29
N LEU A 107 -6.11 -2.82 -19.23
CA LEU A 107 -5.41 -1.63 -19.70
C LEU A 107 -4.09 -1.43 -18.95
N TRP A 108 -4.11 -1.66 -17.63
CA TRP A 108 -2.95 -1.50 -16.78
C TRP A 108 -1.87 -2.55 -17.06
N SER A 109 -2.22 -3.84 -16.97
CA SER A 109 -1.26 -4.95 -16.91
C SER A 109 -0.92 -5.52 -18.26
N ALA A 110 -1.94 -5.85 -19.07
CA ALA A 110 -1.74 -6.45 -20.39
C ALA A 110 -1.30 -5.41 -21.43
N LYS A 111 -1.99 -4.28 -21.50
CA LYS A 111 -1.69 -3.22 -22.49
C LYS A 111 -0.56 -2.30 -22.06
N LYS A 112 -0.35 -2.15 -20.75
CA LYS A 112 0.54 -1.12 -20.19
C LYS A 112 0.23 0.26 -20.78
N ASP A 113 -1.07 0.56 -20.90
CA ASP A 113 -1.55 1.76 -21.58
C ASP A 113 -1.04 3.01 -20.86
N LYS A 114 -0.29 3.84 -21.59
CA LYS A 114 0.39 5.01 -21.02
C LYS A 114 -0.60 6.08 -20.58
N THR A 115 -1.67 6.28 -21.35
CA THR A 115 -2.68 7.29 -21.06
C THR A 115 -3.42 6.89 -19.79
N PHE A 116 -3.91 5.65 -19.72
CA PHE A 116 -4.59 5.12 -18.53
C PHE A 116 -3.70 5.19 -17.28
N ARG A 117 -2.44 4.75 -17.38
CA ARG A 117 -1.48 4.85 -16.25
C ARG A 117 -1.20 6.28 -15.81
N SER A 118 -1.11 7.22 -16.75
CA SER A 118 -0.85 8.63 -16.42
C SER A 118 -2.02 9.28 -15.67
N GLN A 119 -3.26 8.82 -15.89
CA GLN A 119 -4.44 9.33 -15.19
C GLN A 119 -4.39 9.08 -13.68
N HIS A 120 -3.57 8.15 -13.21
CA HIS A 120 -3.41 7.85 -11.78
C HIS A 120 -2.14 8.44 -11.17
N THR A 121 -1.20 8.90 -11.99
CA THR A 121 0.10 9.40 -11.54
C THR A 121 0.30 10.89 -11.81
N SER A 122 -0.58 11.55 -12.56
CA SER A 122 -0.43 12.94 -12.97
C SER A 122 -1.61 13.83 -12.55
N THR A 123 -2.40 13.41 -11.55
CA THR A 123 -3.46 14.22 -10.97
C THR A 123 -2.93 15.22 -9.95
N LYS A 124 -3.75 16.19 -9.54
CA LYS A 124 -3.37 17.16 -8.50
C LYS A 124 -3.09 16.45 -7.18
N ALA A 125 -3.93 15.49 -6.81
CA ALA A 125 -3.68 14.67 -5.63
C ALA A 125 -2.37 13.88 -5.76
N ALA A 126 -2.06 13.32 -6.93
CA ALA A 126 -0.81 12.58 -7.15
C ALA A 126 0.43 13.47 -6.96
N GLU A 127 0.41 14.72 -7.46
CA GLU A 127 1.50 15.67 -7.27
C GLU A 127 1.68 16.09 -5.81
N ALA A 128 0.58 16.35 -5.10
CA ALA A 128 0.62 16.66 -3.68
C ALA A 128 1.09 15.45 -2.84
N MET A 129 0.70 14.23 -3.19
CA MET A 129 1.21 13.00 -2.56
C MET A 129 2.72 12.80 -2.80
N LYS A 130 3.21 13.06 -4.01
CA LYS A 130 4.66 13.01 -4.31
C LYS A 130 5.45 14.06 -3.53
N THR A 131 4.87 15.25 -3.35
CA THR A 131 5.44 16.31 -2.53
C THR A 131 5.52 15.87 -1.06
N PHE A 132 4.45 15.30 -0.52
CA PHE A 132 4.43 14.73 0.83
C PHE A 132 5.46 13.60 0.97
N GLN A 133 5.52 12.69 0.00
CA GLN A 133 6.50 11.60 -0.04
C GLN A 133 7.93 12.12 0.00
N THR A 134 8.25 13.15 -0.79
CA THR A 134 9.60 13.76 -0.80
C THR A 134 9.93 14.42 0.54
N LYS A 135 8.97 15.16 1.12
CA LYS A 135 9.12 15.79 2.44
C LYS A 135 9.31 14.79 3.58
N SER A 136 8.86 13.54 3.41
CA SER A 136 9.06 12.48 4.40
C SER A 136 10.52 12.03 4.57
N ALA A 137 11.45 12.53 3.75
CA ALA A 137 12.88 12.18 3.78
C ALA A 137 13.13 10.66 3.70
N GLY A 138 12.27 9.94 2.98
CA GLY A 138 12.35 8.49 2.78
C GLY A 138 11.56 7.66 3.79
N ALA A 139 10.88 8.27 4.76
CA ALA A 139 9.95 7.55 5.64
C ALA A 139 8.78 6.94 4.85
N VAL A 140 8.30 7.62 3.80
CA VAL A 140 7.31 7.08 2.86
C VAL A 140 8.02 6.62 1.59
N ALA A 141 8.12 5.31 1.40
CA ALA A 141 8.78 4.70 0.23
C ALA A 141 7.82 4.45 -0.94
N GLU A 142 6.56 4.15 -0.66
CA GLU A 142 5.50 3.94 -1.65
C GLU A 142 4.19 4.50 -1.10
N CYS A 143 3.38 5.09 -1.97
CA CYS A 143 2.05 5.54 -1.60
C CYS A 143 1.08 5.51 -2.78
N PHE A 144 -0.06 4.85 -2.58
CA PHE A 144 -1.18 4.86 -3.51
C PHE A 144 -2.50 4.84 -2.78
N VAL A 145 -3.56 5.27 -3.47
CA VAL A 145 -4.92 5.35 -2.92
C VAL A 145 -5.89 4.73 -3.91
N THR A 146 -6.72 3.83 -3.41
CA THR A 146 -7.78 3.15 -4.14
C THR A 146 -9.13 3.81 -3.91
N ASP A 147 -10.06 3.62 -4.84
CA ASP A 147 -11.48 3.89 -4.63
C ASP A 147 -12.10 2.89 -3.63
N ALA A 148 -13.40 3.03 -3.35
CA ALA A 148 -14.14 2.20 -2.39
C ALA A 148 -14.35 0.75 -2.86
N LYS A 149 -13.90 0.40 -4.07
CA LYS A 149 -13.92 -0.96 -4.62
C LYS A 149 -12.51 -1.53 -4.81
N GLY A 150 -11.48 -0.76 -4.52
CA GLY A 150 -10.09 -1.19 -4.56
C GLY A 150 -9.35 -0.87 -5.85
N ALA A 151 -9.92 -0.10 -6.78
CA ALA A 151 -9.19 0.34 -7.96
C ALA A 151 -8.37 1.59 -7.70
N ASN A 152 -7.09 1.60 -8.10
CA ASN A 152 -6.22 2.76 -7.94
C ASN A 152 -6.83 4.03 -8.56
N VAL A 153 -6.76 5.12 -7.80
CA VAL A 153 -7.19 6.46 -8.21
C VAL A 153 -5.98 7.38 -8.27
N VAL A 154 -5.13 7.35 -7.24
CA VAL A 154 -3.96 8.22 -7.10
C VAL A 154 -2.73 7.43 -6.69
N GLN A 155 -1.59 7.65 -7.34
CA GLN A 155 -0.37 6.90 -7.10
C GLN A 155 0.86 7.81 -7.20
N THR A 156 1.83 7.62 -6.30
CA THR A 156 3.13 8.30 -6.42
C THR A 156 4.07 7.60 -7.40
N ALA A 157 3.90 6.28 -7.57
CA ALA A 157 4.62 5.44 -8.52
C ALA A 157 3.71 4.35 -9.10
N ILE A 158 4.09 3.80 -10.26
CA ILE A 158 3.37 2.70 -10.92
C ILE A 158 3.51 1.42 -10.09
N THR A 159 2.38 0.82 -9.71
CA THR A 159 2.27 -0.51 -9.07
C THR A 159 2.26 -1.64 -10.11
N SER A 160 2.41 -2.89 -9.65
CA SER A 160 2.24 -4.09 -10.49
C SER A 160 0.83 -4.16 -11.09
N ASP A 161 -0.17 -4.02 -10.22
CA ASP A 161 -1.59 -4.17 -10.55
C ASP A 161 -2.32 -2.85 -10.28
N TRP A 162 -3.42 -2.62 -10.98
CA TRP A 162 -4.27 -1.44 -10.80
C TRP A 162 -5.41 -1.69 -9.83
N PHE A 163 -6.03 -2.86 -9.94
CA PHE A 163 -7.01 -3.33 -8.99
C PHE A 163 -6.30 -3.90 -7.76
N GLN A 164 -6.76 -3.53 -6.58
CA GLN A 164 -6.22 -3.91 -5.28
C GLN A 164 -7.33 -4.42 -4.35
N GLY A 165 -8.58 -4.48 -4.83
CA GLY A 165 -9.75 -4.79 -4.00
C GLY A 165 -9.81 -6.24 -3.51
N ASP A 166 -9.08 -7.14 -4.17
CA ASP A 166 -8.88 -8.54 -3.81
C ASP A 166 -7.68 -8.77 -2.89
N GLU A 167 -6.89 -7.73 -2.61
CA GLU A 167 -5.68 -7.83 -1.80
C GLU A 167 -5.97 -7.69 -0.29
N GLU A 168 -5.13 -8.31 0.55
CA GLU A 168 -5.26 -8.25 2.01
C GLU A 168 -5.25 -6.81 2.54
N LYS A 169 -4.35 -5.97 2.00
CA LYS A 169 -4.23 -4.54 2.36
C LYS A 169 -5.55 -3.78 2.20
N PHE A 170 -6.40 -4.15 1.24
CA PHE A 170 -7.71 -3.54 1.06
C PHE A 170 -8.77 -4.24 1.94
N THR A 171 -8.92 -5.55 1.79
CA THR A 171 -9.98 -6.34 2.45
C THR A 171 -9.91 -6.31 3.99
N LYS A 172 -8.73 -6.04 4.57
CA LYS A 172 -8.59 -5.89 6.02
C LYS A 172 -9.22 -4.61 6.55
N VAL A 173 -9.34 -3.55 5.75
CA VAL A 173 -9.84 -2.23 6.18
C VAL A 173 -11.10 -1.76 5.45
N GLU A 174 -11.56 -2.48 4.43
CA GLU A 174 -12.77 -2.11 3.69
C GLU A 174 -13.95 -1.89 4.64
N ASN A 175 -14.61 -0.73 4.53
CA ASN A 175 -15.72 -0.32 5.41
C ASN A 175 -15.41 -0.36 6.92
N LYS A 176 -14.13 -0.34 7.33
CA LYS A 176 -13.71 -0.24 8.73
C LYS A 176 -13.08 1.11 9.03
N LYS A 177 -13.02 1.46 10.31
CA LYS A 177 -12.43 2.73 10.78
C LYS A 177 -10.97 2.57 11.20
N ASP A 178 -10.57 1.36 11.57
CA ASP A 178 -9.22 1.07 12.02
C ASP A 178 -8.26 0.86 10.83
N CYS A 179 -7.02 1.36 10.99
CA CYS A 179 -5.94 1.05 10.08
C CYS A 179 -5.49 -0.42 10.23
N PHE A 180 -4.94 -0.97 9.16
CA PHE A 180 -4.31 -2.30 9.18
C PHE A 180 -2.78 -2.16 9.08
N TYR A 181 -2.10 -2.87 9.97
CA TYR A 181 -0.65 -2.92 10.08
C TYR A 181 -0.20 -4.38 9.92
N PRO A 182 0.23 -4.81 8.73
CA PRO A 182 0.80 -6.14 8.55
C PRO A 182 2.15 -6.26 9.26
N ALA A 183 2.64 -7.50 9.39
CA ALA A 183 3.95 -7.76 9.98
C ALA A 183 5.07 -6.98 9.25
N PRO A 184 6.03 -6.37 9.98
CA PRO A 184 7.18 -5.71 9.37
C PRO A 184 8.01 -6.66 8.53
N LYS A 185 8.53 -6.16 7.41
CA LYS A 185 9.43 -6.89 6.50
C LYS A 185 10.80 -6.24 6.52
N ARG A 186 11.82 -7.01 6.90
CA ARG A 186 13.22 -6.59 6.90
C ARG A 186 13.86 -6.87 5.55
N ASP A 187 14.57 -5.87 5.02
CA ASP A 187 15.52 -6.03 3.93
C ASP A 187 16.94 -5.80 4.46
N ASP A 188 17.69 -6.89 4.63
CA ASP A 188 19.05 -6.86 5.18
C ASP A 188 20.08 -6.30 4.20
N THR A 189 19.76 -6.19 2.90
CA THR A 189 20.69 -5.66 1.90
C THR A 189 20.87 -4.14 2.06
N VAL A 190 19.80 -3.45 2.44
CA VAL A 190 19.80 -1.99 2.69
C VAL A 190 19.65 -1.66 4.18
N GLY A 191 19.46 -2.67 5.02
CA GLY A 191 19.31 -2.53 6.46
C GLY A 191 18.05 -1.76 6.86
N GLN A 192 16.93 -1.96 6.16
CA GLN A 192 15.68 -1.23 6.37
C GLN A 192 14.51 -2.17 6.68
N THR A 193 13.58 -1.69 7.48
CA THR A 193 12.37 -2.41 7.88
C THR A 193 11.15 -1.65 7.39
N GLY A 194 10.40 -2.26 6.48
CA GLY A 194 9.21 -1.70 5.88
C GLY A 194 7.92 -2.28 6.46
N VAL A 195 6.91 -1.45 6.65
CA VAL A 195 5.54 -1.87 6.97
C VAL A 195 4.60 -1.22 5.96
N GLN A 196 3.77 -2.03 5.28
CA GLN A 196 2.79 -1.54 4.31
C GLN A 196 1.45 -1.30 5.00
N VAL A 197 1.24 -0.08 5.48
CA VAL A 197 0.07 0.31 6.26
C VAL A 197 -1.10 0.58 5.33
N SER A 198 -2.30 0.15 5.75
CA SER A 198 -3.55 0.46 5.04
C SER A 198 -4.43 1.35 5.90
N ILE A 199 -4.85 2.48 5.34
CA ILE A 199 -5.58 3.55 6.04
C ILE A 199 -6.92 3.74 5.34
N PRO A 200 -8.05 3.37 5.97
CA PRO A 200 -9.36 3.60 5.39
C PRO A 200 -9.67 5.11 5.36
N ILE A 201 -10.13 5.60 4.21
CA ILE A 201 -10.47 7.01 4.01
C ILE A 201 -11.98 7.17 4.03
N TRP A 202 -12.43 8.13 4.83
CA TRP A 202 -13.83 8.45 5.01
C TRP A 202 -14.10 9.91 4.66
N ASP A 203 -15.22 10.14 3.99
CA ASP A 203 -15.83 11.46 3.87
C ASP A 203 -17.16 11.43 4.63
N ASN A 204 -17.21 12.14 5.75
CA ASN A 204 -18.27 11.99 6.75
C ASN A 204 -18.43 10.50 7.17
N ASN A 205 -19.61 9.92 6.94
CA ASN A 205 -19.91 8.52 7.24
C ASN A 205 -19.85 7.61 6.01
N GLU A 206 -19.28 8.07 4.90
CA GLU A 206 -19.10 7.28 3.69
C GLU A 206 -17.64 6.82 3.56
N PHE A 207 -17.44 5.52 3.39
CA PHE A 207 -16.14 4.94 3.05
C PHE A 207 -15.87 5.19 1.57
N ILE A 208 -14.80 5.91 1.27
CA ILE A 208 -14.53 6.39 -0.10
C ILE A 208 -13.24 5.81 -0.70
N GLY A 209 -12.44 5.07 0.08
CA GLY A 209 -11.22 4.45 -0.42
C GLY A 209 -10.25 3.99 0.66
N VAL A 210 -9.09 3.52 0.22
CA VAL A 210 -7.99 3.08 1.10
C VAL A 210 -6.68 3.70 0.61
N ALA A 211 -5.96 4.38 1.49
CA ALA A 211 -4.56 4.70 1.25
C ALA A 211 -3.68 3.53 1.70
N VAL A 212 -2.78 3.10 0.84
CA VAL A 212 -1.76 2.10 1.14
C VAL A 212 -0.40 2.77 1.09
N VAL A 213 0.37 2.64 2.17
CA VAL A 213 1.63 3.37 2.36
C VAL A 213 2.71 2.41 2.85
N LEU A 214 3.80 2.28 2.10
CA LEU A 214 5.00 1.61 2.61
C LEU A 214 5.81 2.61 3.44
N VAL A 215 5.92 2.35 4.74
CA VAL A 215 6.66 3.17 5.69
C VAL A 215 7.96 2.48 6.08
N ILE A 216 9.09 3.20 5.99
CA ILE A 216 10.41 2.71 6.40
C ILE A 216 10.71 3.19 7.82
N ALA A 217 10.77 2.25 8.77
CA ALA A 217 10.86 2.55 10.20
C ALA A 217 12.12 3.37 10.56
N GLU A 218 13.26 3.04 9.95
CA GLU A 218 14.54 3.71 10.21
C GLU A 218 14.61 5.15 9.67
N LYS A 219 13.65 5.57 8.84
CA LYS A 219 13.61 6.90 8.22
C LYS A 219 12.66 7.88 8.91
N ILE A 220 11.81 7.42 9.82
CA ILE A 220 10.81 8.24 10.53
C ILE A 220 11.47 9.39 11.32
N ASP A 221 12.60 9.12 11.99
CA ASP A 221 13.26 10.10 12.87
C ASP A 221 14.20 11.06 12.11
N SER A 222 14.59 10.73 10.88
CA SER A 222 15.46 11.57 10.06
C SER A 222 14.75 12.77 9.39
N GLY A 223 13.41 12.82 9.44
CA GLY A 223 12.59 13.84 8.77
C GLY A 223 12.08 14.98 9.63
N VAL A 224 12.28 14.95 10.96
CA VAL A 224 11.75 15.99 11.89
C VAL A 224 12.72 17.17 12.07
N ALA A 225 13.96 17.07 11.59
CA ALA A 225 15.00 18.07 11.85
C ALA A 225 14.97 19.34 10.98
N SER A 226 13.93 19.60 10.17
CA SER A 226 13.97 20.73 9.22
C SER A 226 12.65 21.45 8.93
N ALA A 227 11.57 21.21 9.68
CA ALA A 227 10.31 21.94 9.51
C ALA A 227 10.18 23.20 10.40
N GLU A 228 11.10 23.43 11.34
CA GLU A 228 11.17 24.65 12.15
C GLU A 228 12.43 25.44 11.79
N GLY A 229 12.41 26.19 10.69
CA GLY A 229 13.55 27.00 10.32
C GLY A 229 13.52 27.60 8.92
N LYS A 230 12.57 28.49 8.67
CA LYS A 230 12.72 29.81 8.00
C LYS A 230 11.38 30.35 7.51
#